data_AF-A0A967XV77-F1
#
_entry.id   AF-A0A967XV77-F1
#
_cell.length_a   1.000
_cell.length_b   1.000
_cell.length_c   1.000
_cell.angle_alpha   90.00
_cell.angle_beta   90.00
_cell.angle_gamma   90.00
#
_symmetry.space_group_name_H-M   'P 1'
#
loop_
_entity.id
_entity.type
_entity.pdbx_description
1 polymer ?
#
loop_
_entity_poly.entity_id
_entity_poly.type
_entity_poly.pdbx_seq_one_letter_code
_entity_poly.pdbx_strand_id
1 'polypeptide(L)'
;AKLTGLECWVTTEDIDGLTGWQQVFGPDHQAIFVFAYKVDNVDVDFNGRDFYDYSHNRYVFFCVKLDDYCKYMKRRSPKWKTVTLPADKFRKCAVQMQALLI
;
A
#
# COMPACT_ATOMS: atom_id res chain seq x y z
N ALA A 1 -15.15 -4.43 -7.40
CA ALA A 1 -14.60 -5.55 -6.61
C ALA A 1 -14.56 -5.20 -5.13
N LYS A 2 -15.02 -6.12 -4.26
CA LYS A 2 -14.84 -6.01 -2.81
C LYS A 2 -13.35 -6.17 -2.52
N LEU A 3 -12.66 -5.09 -2.17
CA LEU A 3 -11.27 -5.11 -1.67
C LEU A 3 -11.24 -5.68 -0.24
N THR A 4 -11.77 -6.89 -0.06
CA THR A 4 -11.80 -7.60 1.22
C THR A 4 -10.66 -8.61 1.23
N GLY A 5 -9.75 -8.51 2.20
CA GLY A 5 -8.66 -9.47 2.37
C GLY A 5 -7.31 -9.09 1.77
N LEU A 6 -7.11 -7.85 1.29
CA LEU A 6 -5.78 -7.37 0.93
C LEU A 6 -4.96 -7.07 2.18
N GLU A 7 -3.90 -7.86 2.40
CA GLU A 7 -2.95 -7.60 3.47
C GLU A 7 -2.14 -6.34 3.13
N CYS A 8 -2.14 -5.35 4.01
CA CYS A 8 -1.40 -4.10 3.86
C CYS A 8 -0.60 -3.78 5.12
N TRP A 9 -0.10 -4.81 5.80
CA TRP A 9 0.66 -4.63 7.02
C TRP A 9 2.14 -4.37 6.74
N VAL A 10 2.75 -3.57 7.61
CA VAL A 10 4.20 -3.29 7.64
C VAL A 10 4.68 -3.36 9.09
N THR A 11 5.98 -3.28 9.32
CA THR A 11 6.55 -3.18 10.67
C THR A 11 6.55 -1.73 11.16
N THR A 12 6.63 -1.51 12.47
CA THR A 12 6.87 -0.17 13.02
C THR A 12 8.24 0.38 12.58
N GLU A 13 9.22 -0.49 12.36
CA GLU A 13 10.54 -0.09 11.85
C GLU A 13 10.46 0.45 10.41
N ASP A 14 9.60 -0.13 9.56
CA ASP A 14 9.34 0.42 8.22
C ASP A 14 8.76 1.84 8.30
N ILE A 15 7.89 2.10 9.27
CA ILE A 15 7.33 3.44 9.51
C ILE A 15 8.43 4.41 9.95
N ASP A 16 9.24 4.03 10.93
CA ASP A 16 10.30 4.88 11.48
C ASP A 16 11.36 5.18 10.41
N GLY A 17 11.79 4.16 9.67
CA GLY A 17 12.76 4.30 8.58
C GLY A 17 12.24 5.17 7.45
N LEU A 18 11.00 4.94 6.99
CA LEU A 18 10.42 5.71 5.90
C LEU A 18 10.14 7.17 6.31
N THR A 19 9.76 7.41 7.56
CA THR A 19 9.63 8.76 8.15
C THR A 19 10.98 9.48 8.16
N GLY A 20 12.04 8.78 8.58
CA GLY A 20 13.40 9.32 8.55
C GLY A 20 13.84 9.71 7.14
N TRP A 21 13.59 8.85 6.15
CA TRP A 21 13.90 9.19 4.76
C TRP A 21 13.11 10.38 4.23
N GLN A 22 11.79 10.47 4.52
CA GLN A 22 10.99 11.62 4.11
C GLN A 22 11.56 12.94 4.67
N GLN A 23 12.06 12.92 5.91
CA GLN A 23 12.71 14.10 6.51
C GLN A 23 14.04 14.44 5.83
N VAL A 24 14.87 13.44 5.50
CA VAL A 24 16.16 13.63 4.83
C VAL A 24 15.99 14.22 3.43
N PHE A 25 15.02 13.71 2.65
CA PHE A 25 14.75 14.21 1.31
C PHE A 25 14.00 15.55 1.29
N GLY A 26 13.33 15.91 2.39
CA GLY A 26 12.67 17.20 2.56
C GLY A 26 11.29 17.30 1.91
N PRO A 27 10.69 18.50 1.91
CA PRO A 27 9.26 18.71 1.62
C PRO A 27 8.85 18.41 0.18
N ASP A 28 9.79 18.40 -0.76
CA ASP A 28 9.52 18.12 -2.18
C ASP A 28 9.44 16.61 -2.49
N HIS A 29 9.62 15.76 -1.48
CA HIS A 29 9.57 14.32 -1.61
C HIS A 29 8.48 13.74 -0.70
N GLN A 30 7.68 12.83 -1.27
CA GLN A 30 6.66 12.09 -0.53
C GLN A 30 7.07 10.63 -0.42
N ALA A 31 7.15 10.13 0.80
CA ALA A 31 7.32 8.72 1.03
C ALA A 31 5.99 7.96 0.94
N ILE A 32 6.02 6.80 0.29
CA ILE A 32 4.84 5.99 -0.02
C ILE A 32 5.14 4.51 0.27
N PHE A 33 4.14 3.78 0.75
CA PHE A 33 4.14 2.33 0.71
C PHE A 33 3.55 1.85 -0.61
N VAL A 34 4.20 0.88 -1.25
CA VAL A 34 3.69 0.21 -2.45
C VAL A 34 3.40 -1.25 -2.09
N PHE A 35 2.13 -1.62 -2.11
CA PHE A 35 1.68 -2.99 -1.88
C PHE A 35 1.45 -3.69 -3.21
N ALA A 36 2.19 -4.77 -3.45
CA ALA A 36 2.10 -5.57 -4.66
C ALA A 36 1.27 -6.84 -4.42
N TYR A 37 0.19 -7.01 -5.18
CA TYR A 37 -0.70 -8.16 -5.08
C TYR A 37 -0.65 -8.98 -6.34
N LYS A 38 -0.26 -10.25 -6.23
CA LYS A 38 -0.42 -11.21 -7.31
C LYS A 38 -1.90 -11.55 -7.47
N VAL A 39 -2.38 -11.56 -8.71
CA VAL A 39 -3.77 -11.86 -9.06
C VAL A 39 -3.84 -13.18 -9.80
N ASP A 40 -4.65 -14.12 -9.31
CA ASP A 40 -4.83 -15.43 -9.93
C ASP A 40 -6.02 -15.46 -10.92
N ASN A 41 -7.09 -14.68 -10.70
CA ASN A 41 -8.26 -14.61 -11.59
C ASN A 41 -8.65 -13.16 -11.91
N VAL A 42 -8.51 -12.75 -13.18
CA VAL A 42 -8.67 -11.36 -13.61
C VAL A 42 -10.11 -10.99 -13.97
N ASP A 43 -10.92 -11.97 -14.42
CA ASP A 43 -12.22 -11.72 -15.05
C ASP A 43 -13.30 -11.11 -14.15
N VAL A 44 -13.11 -11.06 -12.82
CA VAL A 44 -14.14 -10.60 -11.88
C VAL A 44 -13.67 -9.44 -10.98
N ASP A 45 -12.35 -9.27 -10.78
CA ASP A 45 -11.82 -8.46 -9.67
C ASP A 45 -11.30 -7.05 -10.05
N PHE A 46 -11.11 -6.77 -11.35
CA PHE A 46 -10.33 -5.58 -11.78
C PHE A 46 -10.97 -4.73 -12.86
N ASN A 47 -12.30 -4.71 -12.97
CA ASN A 47 -13.00 -3.83 -13.90
C ASN A 47 -12.59 -2.36 -13.64
N GLY A 48 -11.69 -1.83 -14.48
CA GLY A 48 -11.14 -0.46 -14.40
C GLY A 48 -9.84 -0.26 -13.60
N ARG A 49 -9.07 -1.30 -13.26
CA ARG A 49 -7.77 -1.14 -12.60
C ARG A 49 -6.61 -1.63 -13.46
N ASP A 50 -5.56 -0.80 -13.53
CA ASP A 50 -4.30 -1.18 -14.17
C ASP A 50 -3.65 -2.38 -13.47
N PHE A 51 -3.16 -3.32 -14.26
CA PHE A 51 -2.39 -4.47 -13.84
C PHE A 51 -1.10 -4.58 -14.67
N TYR A 52 -0.13 -5.29 -14.12
CA TYR A 52 1.20 -5.44 -14.70
C TYR A 52 1.51 -6.93 -14.89
N ASP A 53 1.95 -7.30 -16.08
CA ASP A 53 2.39 -8.66 -16.38
C ASP A 53 3.89 -8.82 -16.08
N TYR A 54 4.25 -9.82 -15.27
CA TYR A 54 5.64 -10.18 -14.98
C TYR A 54 5.78 -11.68 -14.71
N SER A 55 6.69 -12.36 -15.43
CA SER A 55 6.98 -13.79 -15.25
C SER A 55 5.74 -14.69 -15.25
N HIS A 56 4.84 -14.50 -16.22
CA HIS A 56 3.54 -15.20 -16.34
C HIS A 56 2.55 -14.96 -15.18
N ASN A 57 2.81 -13.98 -14.33
CA ASN A 57 1.92 -13.57 -13.26
C ASN A 57 1.41 -12.15 -13.53
N ARG A 58 0.23 -11.85 -12.99
CA ARG A 58 -0.35 -10.50 -13.01
C ARG A 58 -0.27 -9.88 -11.63
N TYR A 59 0.08 -8.61 -11.60
CA TYR A 59 0.23 -7.83 -10.38
C TYR A 59 -0.61 -6.57 -10.41
N VAL A 60 -1.18 -6.23 -9.26
CA VAL A 60 -1.79 -4.93 -9.03
C VAL A 60 -1.05 -4.26 -7.89
N PHE A 61 -0.68 -3.00 -8.12
CA PHE A 61 0.00 -2.19 -7.12
C PHE A 61 -0.97 -1.17 -6.56
N PHE A 62 -1.02 -1.09 -5.23
CA PHE A 62 -1.68 -0.03 -4.51
C PHE A 62 -0.65 0.77 -3.73
N CYS A 63 -0.71 2.08 -3.88
CA CYS A 63 0.16 3.01 -3.19
C CYS A 63 -0.61 3.71 -2.08
N VAL A 64 0.01 3.85 -0.91
CA VAL A 64 -0.52 4.61 0.22
C VAL A 64 0.56 5.56 0.71
N LYS A 65 0.26 6.86 0.81
CA LYS A 65 1.17 7.85 1.36
C LYS A 65 1.49 7.54 2.82
N LEU A 66 2.74 7.74 3.23
CA LEU A 66 3.18 7.50 4.60
C LEU A 66 2.30 8.25 5.61
N ASP A 67 2.00 9.53 5.35
CA ASP A 67 1.22 10.37 6.27
C ASP A 67 -0.20 9.82 6.47
N ASP A 68 -0.86 9.39 5.39
CA ASP A 68 -2.18 8.75 5.45
C ASP A 68 -2.12 7.40 6.16
N TYR A 69 -1.05 6.63 5.92
CA TYR A 69 -0.84 5.34 6.58
C TYR A 69 -0.69 5.53 8.09
N CYS A 70 0.21 6.42 8.53
CA CYS A 70 0.44 6.75 9.94
C CYS A 70 -0.82 7.27 10.63
N LYS A 71 -1.65 8.05 9.93
CA LYS A 71 -2.90 8.61 10.46
C LYS A 71 -3.94 7.55 10.79
N TYR A 72 -4.01 6.47 10.02
CA TYR A 72 -5.08 5.48 10.10
C TYR A 72 -4.63 4.08 10.54
N MET A 73 -3.33 3.87 10.71
CA MET A 73 -2.79 2.58 11.12
C MET A 73 -3.27 2.15 12.50
N LYS A 74 -3.45 0.85 12.63
CA LYS A 74 -3.68 0.18 13.91
C LYS A 74 -2.66 -0.92 14.09
N ARG A 75 -2.36 -1.24 15.34
CA ARG A 75 -1.50 -2.38 15.68
C ARG A 75 -2.17 -3.68 15.21
N ARG A 76 -1.45 -4.47 14.41
CA ARG A 76 -1.85 -5.81 13.96
C ARG A 76 -1.32 -6.87 14.91
N SER A 77 -0.02 -6.83 15.21
CA SER A 77 0.60 -7.76 16.16
C SER A 77 1.59 -7.05 17.07
N PRO A 78 1.42 -7.13 18.40
CA PRO A 78 2.40 -6.62 19.35
C PRO A 78 3.72 -7.39 19.27
N LYS A 79 3.66 -8.72 19.14
CA LYS A 79 4.82 -9.61 19.14
C LYS A 79 5.75 -9.31 17.96
N TRP A 80 5.16 -9.09 16.79
CA TRP A 80 5.90 -8.83 15.55
C TRP A 80 6.07 -7.33 15.27
N LYS A 81 5.61 -6.45 16.17
CA LYS A 81 5.60 -5.00 15.99
C LYS A 81 5.06 -4.58 14.61
N THR A 82 3.95 -5.19 14.20
CA THR A 82 3.31 -4.89 12.91
C THR A 82 2.09 -4.01 13.07
N VAL A 83 1.91 -3.14 12.10
CA VAL A 83 0.77 -2.25 11.94
C VAL A 83 0.07 -2.54 10.61
N THR A 84 -1.20 -2.18 10.49
CA THR A 84 -2.00 -2.37 9.27
C THR A 84 -3.09 -1.30 9.19
N LEU A 85 -3.65 -1.10 7.99
CA LEU A 85 -4.84 -0.28 7.84
C LEU A 85 -6.13 -1.11 7.98
N PRO A 86 -7.17 -0.57 8.64
CA PRO A 86 -8.52 -1.08 8.48
C PRO A 86 -8.93 -1.07 7.00
N ALA A 87 -9.71 -2.07 6.55
CA ALA A 87 -10.05 -2.22 5.14
C ALA A 87 -10.80 -1.03 4.53
N ASP A 88 -11.61 -0.29 5.29
CA ASP A 88 -12.25 0.94 4.83
C ASP A 88 -11.23 2.08 4.64
N LYS A 89 -10.24 2.20 5.53
CA LYS A 89 -9.17 3.21 5.43
C LYS A 89 -8.21 2.89 4.30
N PHE A 90 -7.81 1.62 4.15
CA PHE A 90 -7.01 1.19 3.02
C PHE A 90 -7.68 1.57 1.69
N ARG A 91 -8.98 1.26 1.52
CA ARG A 91 -9.73 1.64 0.32
C ARG A 91 -9.81 3.13 0.07
N LYS A 92 -9.82 3.95 1.14
CA LYS A 92 -9.88 5.40 1.05
C LYS A 92 -8.54 6.01 0.64
N CYS A 93 -7.43 5.46 1.15
CA CYS A 93 -6.09 6.02 0.98
C CYS A 93 -5.32 5.40 -0.20
N ALA A 94 -5.67 4.18 -0.60
CA ALA A 94 -4.99 3.48 -1.67
C ALA A 94 -5.31 4.07 -3.04
N VAL A 95 -4.26 4.43 -3.78
CA VAL A 95 -4.32 4.86 -5.18
C VAL A 95 -3.56 3.86 -6.06
N GLN A 96 -3.84 3.84 -7.37
CA GLN A 96 -3.02 3.06 -8.30
C GLN A 96 -1.66 3.74 -8.52
N MET A 97 -0.65 2.94 -8.82
CA MET A 97 0.72 3.41 -9.02
C MET A 97 0.83 4.50 -10.10
N GLN A 98 0.04 4.39 -11.17
CA GLN A 98 -0.05 5.38 -12.26
C GLN A 98 -0.43 6.78 -11.76
N ALA A 99 -1.21 6.90 -10.68
CA ALA A 99 -1.61 8.19 -10.14
C ALA A 99 -0.43 8.96 -9.48
N LEU A 100 0.71 8.30 -9.26
CA LEU A 100 1.91 8.88 -8.64
C LEU A 100 3.10 8.97 -9.60
N LEU A 101 3.03 8.33 -10.76
CA LEU A 101 4.03 8.40 -11.83
C LEU A 101 3.59 9.47 -12.83
N ILE A 102 3.92 10.73 -12.55
CA ILE A 102 3.67 11.88 -13.45
C ILE A 102 4.96 12.18 -14.21
#